data_AF-A0A2V7H916-F1
#
_entry.id   AF-A0A2V7H916-F1
#
_cell.length_a   1.000
_cell.length_b   1.000
_cell.length_c   1.000
_cell.angle_alpha   90.00
_cell.angle_beta   90.00
_cell.angle_gamma   90.00
#
_symmetry.space_group_name_H-M   'P 1'
#
loop_
_entity.id
_entity.type
_entity.pdbx_description
1 polymer ?
#
loop_
_entity_poly.entity_id
_entity_poly.type
_entity_poly.pdbx_seq_one_letter_code
_entity_poly.pdbx_strand_id
1 'polypeptide(L)'
;MVGPRRVSVALVALLMLGGCATSTRTAQMGPLSTGPLVTLIVTDDRAVVERECRDVPALGPILGCSIWRTVQPDGRTDVKMMKVVRYTDALPSALALEIDAHELCHVVAALQPIDDPCHVGNGGVVKSGAPNIRGMTR
;
A
#
# COMPACT_ATOMS: atom_id res chain seq x y z
N MET A 1 39.50 5.94 -47.83
CA MET A 1 39.62 6.06 -46.36
C MET A 1 38.35 6.69 -45.81
N VAL A 2 37.91 6.22 -44.63
CA VAL A 2 36.83 6.71 -43.76
C VAL A 2 35.38 6.44 -44.23
N GLY A 3 34.84 5.29 -43.81
CA GLY A 3 33.39 5.03 -43.80
C GLY A 3 32.71 5.71 -42.60
N PRO A 4 31.41 6.06 -42.71
CA PRO A 4 30.71 6.80 -41.67
C PRO A 4 30.52 5.94 -40.42
N ARG A 5 30.99 6.47 -39.30
CA ARG A 5 30.93 5.86 -37.96
C ARG A 5 29.46 5.82 -37.53
N ARG A 6 28.86 4.62 -37.51
CA ARG A 6 27.52 4.38 -36.97
C ARG A 6 27.57 4.61 -35.46
N VAL A 7 27.25 5.83 -35.02
CA VAL A 7 27.05 6.12 -33.59
C VAL A 7 25.78 5.39 -33.17
N SER A 8 25.94 4.45 -32.23
CA SER A 8 24.94 3.50 -31.77
C SER A 8 23.69 4.18 -31.21
N VAL A 9 22.64 4.28 -32.04
CA VAL A 9 21.26 4.65 -31.62
C VAL A 9 20.76 3.80 -30.44
N ALA A 10 21.28 2.57 -30.32
CA ALA A 10 20.97 1.65 -29.22
C ALA A 10 21.31 2.21 -27.82
N LEU A 11 22.34 3.06 -27.69
CA LEU A 11 22.77 3.55 -26.37
C LEU A 11 21.83 4.63 -25.79
N VAL A 12 21.19 5.42 -26.65
CA VAL A 12 20.23 6.46 -26.24
C VAL A 12 18.89 5.83 -25.83
N ALA A 13 18.49 4.73 -26.46
CA ALA A 13 17.27 3.99 -26.11
C ALA A 13 17.36 3.30 -24.74
N LEU A 14 18.56 2.86 -24.33
CA LEU A 14 18.78 2.22 -23.02
C LEU A 14 18.74 3.20 -21.84
N LEU A 15 19.03 4.48 -22.06
CA LEU A 15 18.98 5.52 -21.01
C LEU A 15 17.56 6.04 -20.73
N MET A 16 16.62 5.83 -21.66
CA MET A 16 15.21 6.24 -21.49
C MET A 16 14.34 5.16 -20.80
N LEU A 17 14.91 3.98 -20.52
CA LEU A 17 14.24 2.91 -19.78
C LEU A 17 14.39 3.02 -18.26
N GLY A 18 15.18 3.98 -17.78
CA GLY A 18 15.24 4.38 -16.37
C GLY A 18 14.09 5.30 -15.98
N GLY A 19 12.87 5.02 -16.45
CA GLY A 19 11.68 5.71 -15.97
C GLY A 19 11.62 5.59 -14.45
N CYS A 20 11.34 6.71 -13.77
CA CYS A 20 11.19 6.75 -12.31
C CYS A 20 10.36 5.54 -11.89
N ALA A 21 10.96 4.61 -11.14
CA ALA A 21 10.26 3.42 -10.67
C ALA A 21 9.19 3.89 -9.69
N THR A 22 8.00 4.21 -10.19
CA THR A 22 6.88 4.60 -9.36
C THR A 22 6.55 3.41 -8.47
N SER A 23 6.63 3.65 -7.18
CA SER A 23 6.59 2.63 -6.17
C SER A 23 5.30 2.81 -5.39
N THR A 24 4.48 1.76 -5.39
CA THR A 24 3.24 1.71 -4.61
C THR A 24 3.36 0.61 -3.59
N ARG A 25 3.03 0.90 -2.34
CA ARG A 25 2.92 -0.10 -1.28
C ARG A 25 1.50 -0.14 -0.76
N THR A 26 1.00 -1.36 -0.59
CA THR A 26 -0.35 -1.62 -0.12
C THR A 26 -0.29 -2.53 1.09
N ALA A 27 -1.01 -2.18 2.14
CA ALA A 27 -1.26 -3.04 3.29
C ALA A 27 -2.77 -3.23 3.47
N GLN A 28 -3.16 -4.43 3.89
CA GLN A 28 -4.54 -4.82 4.12
C GLN A 28 -4.62 -5.47 5.50
N MET A 29 -5.62 -5.07 6.29
CA MET A 29 -5.79 -5.53 7.66
C MET A 29 -7.26 -5.80 7.97
N GLY A 30 -7.51 -6.70 8.93
CA GLY A 30 -8.84 -7.06 9.39
C GLY A 30 -9.62 -7.89 8.39
N PRO A 31 -9.27 -9.16 8.13
CA PRO A 31 -9.99 -9.98 7.15
C PRO A 31 -11.47 -10.15 7.51
N LEU A 32 -12.35 -9.86 6.56
CA LEU A 32 -13.78 -10.18 6.57
C LEU A 32 -14.11 -11.06 5.36
N SER A 33 -15.28 -11.71 5.36
CA SER A 33 -15.77 -12.49 4.21
C SER A 33 -15.92 -11.66 2.93
N THR A 34 -16.10 -10.34 3.07
CA THR A 34 -16.28 -9.38 1.97
C THR A 34 -15.00 -8.62 1.59
N GLY A 35 -13.87 -8.91 2.22
CA GLY A 35 -12.59 -8.22 2.01
C GLY A 35 -11.96 -7.72 3.32
N PRO A 36 -10.83 -6.99 3.26
CA PRO A 36 -10.21 -6.43 4.45
C PRO A 36 -11.02 -5.24 4.99
N LEU A 37 -11.11 -5.11 6.32
CA LEU A 37 -11.69 -3.97 7.02
C LEU A 37 -10.96 -2.67 6.65
N VAL A 38 -9.64 -2.74 6.51
CA VAL A 38 -8.78 -1.61 6.15
C VAL A 38 -7.88 -1.95 4.97
N THR A 39 -7.81 -1.05 4.00
CA THR A 39 -6.80 -1.04 2.94
C THR A 39 -6.06 0.30 2.97
N LEU A 40 -4.73 0.26 3.12
CA LEU A 40 -3.86 1.42 3.08
C LEU A 40 -2.95 1.35 1.85
N ILE A 41 -3.05 2.34 0.97
CA ILE A 41 -2.22 2.49 -0.23
C ILE A 41 -1.35 3.73 -0.05
N VAL A 42 -0.04 3.56 -0.13
CA VAL A 42 0.93 4.67 -0.11
C VAL A 42 1.75 4.61 -1.39
N THR A 43 1.79 5.73 -2.12
CA THR A 43 2.32 5.77 -3.48
C THR A 43 3.01 7.10 -3.76
N ASP A 44 4.05 7.08 -4.59
CA ASP A 44 4.64 8.28 -5.22
C ASP A 44 4.06 8.53 -6.63
N ASP A 45 3.06 7.73 -7.04
CA ASP A 45 2.43 7.78 -8.34
C ASP A 45 1.08 8.51 -8.29
N ARG A 46 1.02 9.69 -8.90
CA ARG A 46 -0.22 10.48 -8.98
C ARG A 46 -1.31 9.76 -9.77
N ALA A 47 -0.98 8.95 -10.76
CA ALA A 47 -1.97 8.21 -11.53
C ALA A 47 -2.65 7.12 -10.68
N VAL A 48 -1.95 6.56 -9.68
CA VAL A 48 -2.56 5.65 -8.69
C VAL A 48 -3.56 6.42 -7.83
N VAL A 49 -3.19 7.60 -7.34
CA VAL A 49 -4.09 8.44 -6.52
C VAL A 49 -5.35 8.82 -7.31
N GLU A 50 -5.20 9.29 -8.55
CA GLU A 50 -6.33 9.69 -9.41
C GLU A 50 -7.28 8.53 -9.68
N ARG A 51 -6.74 7.32 -9.93
CA ARG A 51 -7.56 6.11 -10.11
C ARG A 51 -8.28 5.70 -8.84
N GLU A 52 -7.56 5.61 -7.73
CA GLU A 52 -8.07 5.04 -6.49
C GLU A 52 -9.00 5.99 -5.73
N CYS A 53 -8.84 7.30 -5.96
CA CYS A 53 -9.63 8.37 -5.37
C CYS A 53 -10.63 9.02 -6.34
N ARG A 54 -10.90 8.39 -7.49
CA ARG A 54 -11.74 8.94 -8.57
C ARG A 54 -13.13 9.40 -8.13
N ASP A 55 -13.69 8.79 -7.09
CA ASP A 55 -15.04 9.04 -6.61
C ASP A 55 -15.09 10.11 -5.50
N VAL A 56 -13.96 10.74 -5.16
CA VAL A 56 -13.87 11.78 -4.13
C VAL A 56 -14.00 13.16 -4.78
N PRO A 57 -15.02 13.96 -4.43
CA PRO A 57 -15.14 15.32 -4.93
C PRO A 57 -13.96 16.18 -4.49
N ALA A 58 -13.24 16.77 -5.43
CA ALA A 58 -12.12 17.68 -5.15
C ALA A 58 -12.06 18.82 -6.16
N LEU A 59 -11.73 20.02 -5.67
CA LEU A 59 -11.40 21.17 -6.52
C LEU A 59 -9.88 21.26 -6.64
N GLY A 60 -9.33 20.56 -7.64
CA GLY A 60 -7.89 20.54 -7.94
C GLY A 60 -7.24 19.16 -7.73
N PRO A 61 -5.89 19.09 -7.76
CA PRO A 61 -5.15 17.86 -7.60
C PRO A 61 -5.46 17.11 -6.29
N ILE A 62 -5.77 15.82 -6.41
CA ILE A 62 -5.99 14.94 -5.27
C ILE A 62 -4.63 14.33 -4.86
N LEU A 63 -4.22 14.51 -3.60
CA LEU A 63 -3.01 13.91 -3.03
C LEU A 63 -3.31 12.67 -2.17
N GLY A 64 -4.58 12.27 -2.09
CA GLY A 64 -5.02 11.13 -1.32
C GLY A 64 -6.49 11.20 -1.00
N CYS A 65 -7.01 10.13 -0.42
CA CYS A 65 -8.39 10.04 -0.01
C CYS A 65 -8.58 9.06 1.14
N SER A 66 -9.69 9.24 1.86
CA SER A 66 -10.26 8.24 2.76
C SER A 66 -11.67 7.91 2.29
N ILE A 67 -11.91 6.67 1.91
CA ILE A 67 -13.19 6.22 1.36
C ILE A 67 -13.76 5.16 2.29
N TRP A 68 -15.04 5.32 2.62
CA TRP A 68 -15.79 4.35 3.41
C TRP A 68 -16.76 3.57 2.52
N ARG A 69 -16.87 2.26 2.74
CA ARG A 69 -17.86 1.41 2.10
C ARG A 69 -18.59 0.57 3.15
N THR A 70 -19.91 0.61 3.16
CA THR A 70 -20.72 -0.32 3.95
C THR A 70 -20.84 -1.67 3.24
N VAL A 71 -20.66 -2.75 3.98
CA VAL A 71 -20.86 -4.14 3.55
C VAL A 71 -21.57 -4.92 4.66
N GLN A 72 -22.07 -6.11 4.34
CA GLN A 72 -22.68 -7.01 5.31
C GLN A 72 -21.99 -8.37 5.27
N PRO A 73 -20.88 -8.57 6.03
CA PRO A 73 -20.08 -9.80 5.97
C PRO A 73 -20.87 -11.07 6.35
N ASP A 74 -21.86 -10.94 7.22
CA ASP A 74 -22.78 -11.98 7.69
C ASP A 74 -24.18 -11.90 7.03
N GLY A 75 -24.37 -10.97 6.09
CA GLY A 75 -25.65 -10.66 5.46
C GLY A 75 -26.67 -9.95 6.35
N ARG A 76 -26.29 -9.45 7.53
CA ARG A 76 -27.21 -8.82 8.49
C ARG A 76 -26.66 -7.54 9.13
N THR A 77 -25.37 -7.53 9.44
CA THR A 77 -24.71 -6.46 10.19
C THR A 77 -23.98 -5.54 9.24
N ASP A 78 -24.33 -4.25 9.27
CA ASP A 78 -23.63 -3.23 8.50
C ASP A 78 -22.24 -2.97 9.10
N VAL A 79 -21.22 -3.26 8.30
CA VAL A 79 -19.80 -3.01 8.63
C VAL A 79 -19.24 -2.00 7.64
N LYS A 80 -18.56 -0.97 8.14
CA LYS A 80 -17.90 0.05 7.33
C LYS A 80 -16.43 -0.32 7.13
N MET A 81 -16.06 -0.69 5.91
CA MET A 81 -14.66 -0.85 5.51
C MET A 81 -14.07 0.50 5.12
N MET A 82 -12.77 0.68 5.33
CA MET A 82 -12.04 1.90 5.02
C MET A 82 -10.91 1.65 4.02
N LYS A 83 -10.85 2.46 2.96
CA LYS A 83 -9.69 2.56 2.07
C LYS A 83 -9.03 3.92 2.25
N VAL A 84 -7.74 3.95 2.54
CA VAL A 84 -6.93 5.16 2.61
C VAL A 84 -5.88 5.11 1.52
N VAL A 85 -5.77 6.20 0.77
CA VAL A 85 -4.75 6.39 -0.26
C VAL A 85 -3.97 7.64 0.08
N ARG A 86 -2.63 7.57 0.08
CA ARG A 86 -1.75 8.68 0.40
C ARG A 86 -0.66 8.80 -0.66
N TYR A 87 -0.56 9.98 -1.26
CA TYR A 87 0.61 10.39 -2.01
C TYR A 87 1.76 10.70 -1.05
N THR A 88 2.98 10.28 -1.38
CA THR A 88 4.19 10.72 -0.70
C THR A 88 5.39 10.63 -1.62
N ASP A 89 6.33 11.57 -1.48
CA ASP A 89 7.61 11.54 -2.19
C ASP A 89 8.61 10.55 -1.55
N ALA A 90 8.30 10.00 -0.37
CA ALA A 90 9.15 9.06 0.35
C ALA A 90 8.32 7.92 0.96
N LEU A 91 8.41 6.74 0.35
CA LEU A 91 7.62 5.59 0.81
C LEU A 91 8.01 5.12 2.21
N PRO A 92 7.03 4.71 3.04
CA PRO A 92 7.31 4.10 4.34
C PRO A 92 8.02 2.76 4.14
N SER A 93 8.79 2.34 5.15
CA SER A 93 9.29 0.96 5.21
C SER A 93 8.12 -0.04 5.21
N ALA A 94 8.37 -1.30 4.82
CA ALA A 94 7.30 -2.30 4.78
C ALA A 94 6.70 -2.51 6.18
N LEU A 95 7.56 -2.53 7.21
CA LEU A 95 7.17 -2.64 8.60
C LEU A 95 6.35 -1.42 9.07
N ALA A 96 6.76 -0.20 8.72
CA ALA A 96 6.01 1.00 9.11
C ALA A 96 4.62 1.02 8.47
N LEU A 97 4.50 0.62 7.20
CA LEU A 97 3.21 0.50 6.52
C LEU A 97 2.30 -0.55 7.18
N GLU A 98 2.87 -1.68 7.58
CA GLU A 98 2.14 -2.75 8.27
C GLU A 98 1.62 -2.30 9.63
N ILE A 99 2.45 -1.62 10.43
CA ILE A 99 2.06 -1.04 11.72
C ILE A 99 0.94 -0.02 11.51
N ASP A 100 1.10 0.92 10.57
CA ASP A 100 0.09 1.94 10.30
C ASP A 100 -1.26 1.32 9.90
N ALA A 101 -1.25 0.28 9.08
CA ALA A 101 -2.48 -0.42 8.68
C ALA A 101 -3.10 -1.19 9.85
N HIS A 102 -2.29 -1.77 10.75
CA HIS A 102 -2.74 -2.49 11.93
C HIS A 102 -3.41 -1.55 12.94
N GLU A 103 -2.78 -0.43 13.27
CA GLU A 103 -3.36 0.56 14.17
C GLU A 103 -4.61 1.22 13.57
N LEU A 104 -4.60 1.46 12.25
CA LEU A 104 -5.79 1.95 11.55
C LEU A 104 -6.94 0.93 11.60
N CYS A 105 -6.64 -0.36 11.52
CA CYS A 105 -7.64 -1.41 11.69
C CYS A 105 -8.29 -1.33 13.08
N HIS A 106 -7.53 -1.14 14.16
CA HIS A 106 -8.08 -0.98 15.51
C HIS A 106 -8.99 0.24 15.62
N VAL A 107 -8.57 1.37 15.06
CA VAL A 107 -9.42 2.58 15.03
C VAL A 107 -10.73 2.31 14.30
N VAL A 108 -10.69 1.67 13.13
CA VAL A 108 -11.89 1.38 12.34
C VAL A 108 -12.80 0.37 13.03
N ALA A 109 -12.24 -0.67 13.64
CA ALA A 109 -12.98 -1.70 14.38
C ALA A 109 -13.66 -1.12 15.63
N ALA A 110 -12.96 -0.27 16.40
CA ALA A 110 -13.49 0.33 17.63
C ALA A 110 -14.69 1.26 17.40
N LEU A 111 -14.89 1.75 16.17
CA LEU A 111 -16.03 2.58 15.79
C LEU A 111 -17.29 1.77 15.44
N GLN A 112 -17.25 0.45 15.53
CA GLN A 112 -18.27 -0.45 14.98
C GLN A 112 -18.58 -1.58 15.97
N PRO A 113 -19.81 -2.13 15.95
CA PRO A 113 -20.16 -3.26 16.82
C PRO A 113 -19.70 -4.59 16.20
N ILE A 114 -18.39 -4.76 16.01
CA ILE A 114 -17.78 -5.98 15.45
C ILE A 114 -16.70 -6.52 16.37
N ASP A 115 -16.44 -7.83 16.31
CA ASP A 115 -15.26 -8.44 16.93
C ASP A 115 -13.98 -7.89 16.28
N ASP A 116 -12.89 -7.82 17.04
CA ASP A 116 -11.60 -7.31 16.58
C ASP A 116 -11.01 -8.21 15.47
N PRO A 117 -11.08 -7.79 14.20
CA PRO A 117 -10.56 -8.59 13.11
C PRO A 117 -9.06 -8.35 12.90
N CYS A 118 -8.45 -7.40 13.61
CA CYS A 118 -7.07 -6.99 13.38
C CYS A 118 -6.07 -8.02 13.93
N HIS A 119 -6.54 -8.94 14.77
CA HIS A 119 -5.77 -9.99 15.39
C HIS A 119 -6.08 -11.41 14.90
N VAL A 120 -7.02 -11.60 13.95
CA VAL A 120 -7.27 -12.94 13.38
C VAL A 120 -6.13 -13.32 12.42
N GLY A 121 -5.09 -13.96 12.96
CA GLY A 121 -3.85 -14.29 12.22
C GLY A 121 -2.59 -14.09 13.07
N ASN A 122 -1.47 -13.68 12.46
CA ASN A 122 -0.16 -13.49 13.12
C ASN A 122 -0.12 -12.30 14.14
N GLY A 123 -1.22 -12.08 14.87
CA GLY A 123 -1.32 -11.54 16.23
C GLY A 123 -0.45 -10.36 16.65
N GLY A 124 -0.10 -9.45 15.74
CA GLY A 124 0.79 -8.32 16.06
C GLY A 124 2.25 -8.72 16.32
N VAL A 125 2.68 -9.95 15.97
CA VAL A 125 4.08 -10.36 16.11
C VAL A 125 4.88 -9.89 14.91
N VAL A 126 5.58 -8.76 15.06
CA VAL A 126 6.71 -8.39 14.20
C VAL A 126 7.72 -9.53 14.29
N LYS A 127 7.77 -10.40 13.29
CA LYS A 127 8.84 -11.40 13.18
C LYS A 127 10.13 -10.63 12.96
N SER A 128 10.86 -10.36 14.05
CA SER A 128 12.25 -9.90 13.98
C SER A 128 12.97 -10.88 13.07
N GLY A 129 13.59 -10.37 12.00
CA GLY A 129 14.26 -11.17 10.98
C GLY A 129 15.15 -12.22 11.64
N ALA A 130 15.13 -13.45 11.10
CA ALA A 130 15.90 -14.56 11.62
C ALA A 130 17.33 -14.09 11.96
N PRO A 131 17.87 -14.43 13.16
CA PRO A 131 19.25 -14.11 13.45
C PRO A 131 20.09 -14.71 12.35
N ASN A 132 20.93 -13.89 11.72
CA ASN A 132 21.88 -14.33 10.72
C ASN A 132 22.92 -15.18 11.44
N ILE A 133 22.61 -16.45 11.70
CA ILE A 133 23.52 -17.45 12.24
C ILE A 133 24.41 -17.90 11.07
N ARG A 134 25.26 -16.98 10.60
CA ARG A 134 26.42 -17.30 9.78
C ARG A 134 27.62 -16.60 10.41
N GLY A 135 28.38 -17.37 11.17
CA GLY A 135 29.77 -17.03 11.48
C GLY A 135 30.11 -16.78 12.94
N MET A 136 29.79 -17.72 13.83
CA MET A 136 30.60 -17.92 15.05
C MET A 136 30.93 -19.40 15.16
N THR A 137 31.95 -19.80 14.40
CA THR A 137 32.73 -21.01 14.69
C THR A 137 33.52 -20.75 15.98
N ARG A 138 33.31 -21.62 16.97
CA ARG A 138 34.15 -21.76 18.16
C ARG A 138 35.54 -22.26 17.79
#